data_AF-A0A250I912-F1
#
_entry.id   AF-A0A250I912-F1
#
_cell.length_a   1.000
_cell.length_b   1.000
_cell.length_c   1.000
_cell.angle_alpha   90.00
_cell.angle_beta   90.00
_cell.angle_gamma   90.00
#
_symmetry.space_group_name_H-M   'P 1'
#
loop_
_entity.id
_entity.type
_entity.pdbx_description
1 polymer ?
#
loop_
_entity_poly.entity_id
_entity_poly.type
_entity_poly.pdbx_seq_one_letter_code
_entity_poly.pdbx_strand_id
1 'polypeptide(L)'
;MKWREALVVLLGVLLPLPLLLAMGILPIKLFLNSSERTFTKVVPMIPPGELRGLPSFLQHCDSQSDCDPPLACLKGQPMRPRMCTVSTCMTDLDCGEGFACRSIQAGERILRVCGVVGTAREGEWCLAMPFRQESACAPGLVCANRRCGRRCEPQNSPSCPSGFTCRSLDAEGPVCFSSCEGLSCPDGQRCVQEGNGISQCLRVSGQDCQNDEPCVAPQVCEISAVKASRRHVRMWCALPCESLAHSCPEGFDCVAKRCRRRCSPDKPGSCASFEKCWSDGDTTSGFCLIDT
;
A
#
# COMPACT_ATOMS: atom_id res chain seq x y z
N MET A 1 -13.39 -2.00 59.87
CA MET A 1 -11.91 -1.82 59.85
C MET A 1 -11.24 -2.41 58.59
N LYS A 2 -11.72 -2.14 57.35
CA LYS A 2 -11.03 -2.66 56.13
C LYS A 2 -10.93 -1.69 54.95
N TRP A 3 -11.48 -0.48 55.05
CA TRP A 3 -11.47 0.48 53.93
C TRP A 3 -10.28 1.43 53.96
N ARG A 4 -9.70 1.68 55.15
CA ARG A 4 -8.49 2.49 55.32
C ARG A 4 -7.24 1.80 54.78
N GLU A 5 -7.12 0.48 54.98
CA GLU A 5 -6.06 -0.36 54.41
C GLU A 5 -6.12 -0.38 52.87
N ALA A 6 -7.33 -0.48 52.29
CA ALA A 6 -7.52 -0.46 50.85
C ALA A 6 -7.12 0.88 50.21
N LEU A 7 -7.40 1.99 50.88
CA LEU A 7 -7.02 3.33 50.42
C LEU A 7 -5.50 3.56 50.45
N VAL A 8 -4.80 3.02 51.45
CA VAL A 8 -3.33 3.14 51.56
C VAL A 8 -2.64 2.34 50.44
N VAL A 9 -3.13 1.14 50.13
CA VAL A 9 -2.60 0.33 49.02
C VAL A 9 -2.89 0.99 47.67
N LEU A 10 -4.09 1.57 47.48
CA LEU A 10 -4.44 2.24 46.23
C LEU A 10 -3.59 3.49 45.99
N LEU A 11 -3.37 4.32 47.03
CA LEU A 11 -2.51 5.49 46.92
C LEU A 11 -1.03 5.12 46.71
N GLY A 12 -0.55 4.06 47.34
CA GLY A 12 0.84 3.59 47.20
C GLY A 12 1.19 3.12 45.80
N VAL A 13 0.21 2.64 45.02
CA VAL A 13 0.41 2.20 43.62
C VAL A 13 0.17 3.34 42.62
N LEU A 14 -0.77 4.25 42.89
CA LEU A 14 -1.10 5.36 41.99
C LEU A 14 -0.08 6.51 41.99
N LEU A 15 0.61 6.77 43.11
CA LEU A 15 1.59 7.86 43.20
C LEU A 15 2.90 7.67 42.43
N PRO A 16 3.55 6.49 42.41
CA PRO A 16 4.81 6.32 41.68
C PRO A 16 4.62 6.19 40.16
N LEU A 17 3.43 5.82 39.70
CA LEU A 17 3.15 5.57 38.29
C LEU A 17 3.36 6.79 37.37
N PRO A 18 2.87 8.01 37.67
CA PRO A 18 3.12 9.19 36.85
C PRO A 18 4.59 9.63 36.87
N LEU A 19 5.31 9.41 37.98
CA LEU A 19 6.74 9.70 38.10
C LEU A 19 7.59 8.74 37.26
N LEU A 20 7.23 7.45 37.22
CA LEU A 20 7.88 6.45 36.36
C LEU A 20 7.61 6.69 34.87
N LEU A 21 6.42 7.20 34.52
CA LEU A 21 6.07 7.66 33.16
C LEU A 21 6.89 8.91 32.76
N ALA A 22 7.05 9.87 33.67
CA ALA A 22 7.84 11.09 33.42
C ALA A 22 9.35 10.80 33.26
N MET A 23 9.87 9.78 33.95
CA MET A 23 11.28 9.38 33.84
C MET A 23 11.59 8.47 32.63
N GLY A 24 10.59 8.12 31.81
CA GLY A 24 10.80 7.35 30.58
C GLY A 24 11.27 5.91 30.78
N ILE A 25 11.18 5.38 32.01
CA ILE A 25 11.68 4.04 32.38
C ILE A 25 10.72 2.94 31.90
N LEU A 26 9.44 3.25 31.70
CA LEU A 26 8.47 2.35 31.07
C LEU A 26 8.53 2.50 29.54
N PRO A 27 8.78 1.43 28.77
CA PRO A 27 8.72 1.49 27.32
C PRO A 27 7.28 1.75 26.87
N ILE A 28 6.98 3.01 26.56
CA ILE A 28 5.72 3.46 25.91
C ILE A 28 5.45 2.68 24.61
N LYS A 29 6.47 2.00 24.05
CA LYS A 29 6.36 1.10 22.90
C LYS A 29 5.46 -0.12 23.09
N LEU A 30 5.07 -0.50 24.32
CA LEU A 30 4.14 -1.61 24.53
C LEU A 30 2.66 -1.23 24.37
N PHE A 31 2.29 0.05 24.49
CA PHE A 31 0.89 0.49 24.39
C PHE A 31 0.54 1.25 23.10
N LEU A 32 1.54 1.66 22.30
CA LEU A 32 1.32 2.33 21.02
C LEU A 32 1.50 1.42 19.79
N ASN A 33 1.72 0.12 19.98
CA ASN A 33 1.89 -0.83 18.87
C ASN A 33 0.72 -1.80 18.69
N SER A 34 -0.49 -1.38 19.08
CA SER A 34 -1.71 -1.86 18.44
C SER A 34 -2.19 -0.80 17.45
N SER A 35 -1.45 -0.67 16.34
CA SER A 35 -2.13 -0.39 15.07
C SER A 35 -2.70 -1.73 14.58
N GLU A 36 -3.61 -2.33 15.36
CA GLU A 36 -4.62 -3.19 14.76
C GLU A 36 -5.37 -2.26 13.80
N ARG A 37 -5.01 -2.37 12.52
CA ARG A 37 -5.67 -1.68 11.42
C ARG A 37 -7.16 -1.76 11.64
N THR A 38 -7.77 -0.59 11.82
CA THR A 38 -9.19 -0.37 11.98
C THR A 38 -9.95 -1.32 11.05
N PHE A 39 -10.71 -2.24 11.63
CA PHE A 39 -11.52 -3.22 10.90
C PHE A 39 -12.32 -2.49 9.82
N THR A 40 -11.87 -2.66 8.58
CA THR A 40 -12.46 -1.98 7.42
C THR A 40 -13.81 -2.66 7.16
N LYS A 41 -14.91 -1.97 7.45
CA LYS A 41 -16.25 -2.56 7.37
C LYS A 41 -16.57 -2.94 5.92
N VAL A 42 -16.85 -4.22 5.70
CA VAL A 42 -17.33 -4.70 4.40
C VAL A 42 -18.75 -4.18 4.19
N VAL A 43 -18.98 -3.50 3.07
CA VAL A 43 -20.30 -3.05 2.65
C VAL A 43 -21.11 -4.28 2.21
N PRO A 44 -22.34 -4.47 2.68
CA PRO A 44 -23.14 -5.63 2.29
C PRO A 44 -23.60 -5.54 0.84
N MET A 45 -23.99 -6.69 0.29
CA MET A 45 -24.84 -6.72 -0.90
C MET A 45 -26.28 -6.38 -0.49
N ILE A 46 -26.88 -5.39 -1.14
CA ILE A 46 -28.26 -4.94 -0.88
C ILE A 46 -29.14 -5.32 -2.08
N PRO A 47 -30.31 -5.94 -1.85
CA PRO A 47 -31.20 -6.31 -2.94
C PRO A 47 -31.79 -5.08 -3.66
N PRO A 48 -32.12 -5.19 -4.96
CA PRO A 48 -32.60 -4.05 -5.75
C PRO A 48 -33.83 -3.31 -5.21
N GLY A 49 -34.70 -3.99 -4.46
CA GLY A 49 -35.88 -3.36 -3.85
C GLY A 49 -35.53 -2.36 -2.74
N GLU A 50 -34.51 -2.68 -1.93
CA GLU A 50 -34.07 -1.84 -0.81
C GLU A 50 -33.21 -0.67 -1.27
N LEU A 51 -32.49 -0.81 -2.38
CA LEU A 51 -31.66 0.25 -2.96
C LEU A 51 -32.47 1.52 -3.30
N ARG A 52 -33.77 1.40 -3.58
CA ARG A 52 -34.66 2.54 -3.83
C ARG A 52 -34.85 3.43 -2.60
N GLY A 53 -34.64 2.89 -1.40
CA GLY A 53 -34.73 3.60 -0.14
C GLY A 53 -33.44 4.34 0.24
N LEU A 54 -32.40 4.30 -0.61
CA LEU A 54 -31.11 4.93 -0.37
C LEU A 54 -30.91 6.11 -1.34
N PRO A 55 -31.24 7.35 -0.94
CA PRO A 55 -31.21 8.52 -1.82
C PRO A 55 -29.86 8.75 -2.51
N SER A 56 -28.75 8.49 -1.82
CA SER A 56 -27.43 8.71 -2.39
C SER A 56 -26.96 7.57 -3.32
N PHE A 57 -27.72 6.49 -3.50
CA PHE A 57 -27.28 5.37 -4.35
C PHE A 57 -27.07 5.82 -5.80
N LEU A 58 -25.90 5.49 -6.36
CA LEU A 58 -25.41 5.91 -7.68
C LEU A 58 -25.24 7.44 -7.86
N GLN A 59 -25.35 8.22 -6.80
CA GLN A 59 -25.02 9.65 -6.83
C GLN A 59 -23.51 9.86 -6.78
N HIS A 60 -23.06 10.99 -7.33
CA HIS A 60 -21.67 11.42 -7.26
C HIS A 60 -21.23 11.63 -5.80
N CYS A 61 -19.98 11.29 -5.50
CA CYS A 61 -19.40 11.49 -4.17
C CYS A 61 -17.94 11.92 -4.27
N ASP A 62 -17.50 12.82 -3.40
CA ASP A 62 -16.09 13.16 -3.27
C ASP A 62 -15.42 12.37 -2.14
N SER A 63 -16.22 12.00 -1.14
CA SER A 63 -15.82 11.37 0.11
C SER A 63 -16.87 10.36 0.62
N GLN A 64 -16.52 9.61 1.68
CA GLN A 64 -17.42 8.63 2.28
C GLN A 64 -18.62 9.26 3.00
N SER A 65 -18.52 10.51 3.46
CA SER A 65 -19.62 11.22 4.14
C SER A 65 -20.76 11.63 3.21
N ASP A 66 -20.53 11.62 1.90
CA ASP A 66 -21.53 11.97 0.90
C ASP A 66 -22.51 10.80 0.62
N CYS A 67 -22.23 9.62 1.20
CA CYS A 67 -22.98 8.40 0.96
C CYS A 67 -23.78 7.96 2.19
N ASP A 68 -25.08 7.70 2.01
CA ASP A 68 -25.96 7.16 3.05
C ASP A 68 -25.42 5.81 3.55
N PRO A 69 -25.37 5.53 4.87
CA PRO A 69 -25.05 4.21 5.35
C PRO A 69 -26.03 3.15 4.79
N PRO A 70 -25.57 1.98 4.32
CA PRO A 70 -24.19 1.45 4.41
C PRO A 70 -23.34 1.67 3.14
N LEU A 71 -23.75 2.51 2.19
CA LEU A 71 -23.08 2.75 0.91
C LEU A 71 -21.63 3.23 1.07
N ALA A 72 -20.75 2.92 0.12
CA ALA A 72 -19.39 3.45 0.08
C ALA A 72 -19.13 4.28 -1.17
N CYS A 73 -18.30 5.31 -1.02
CA CYS A 73 -17.85 6.12 -2.14
C CYS A 73 -16.75 5.38 -2.90
N LEU A 74 -17.13 4.75 -4.02
CA LEU A 74 -16.19 4.04 -4.87
C LEU A 74 -15.49 5.05 -5.78
N LYS A 75 -14.15 5.13 -5.68
CA LYS A 75 -13.34 5.80 -6.69
C LYS A 75 -13.47 5.00 -7.98
N GLY A 76 -14.14 5.57 -8.98
CA GLY A 76 -14.26 4.95 -10.30
C GLY A 76 -12.88 4.64 -10.90
N GLN A 77 -12.86 3.81 -11.93
CA GLN A 77 -11.70 3.72 -12.82
C GLN A 77 -11.31 5.12 -13.32
N PRO A 78 -10.09 5.35 -13.85
CA PRO A 78 -9.61 6.68 -14.28
C PRO A 78 -10.54 7.49 -15.22
N MET A 79 -11.63 6.91 -15.71
CA MET A 79 -12.64 7.52 -16.59
C MET A 79 -14.09 7.41 -16.08
N ARG A 80 -14.32 6.93 -14.86
CA ARG A 80 -15.67 6.85 -14.26
C ARG A 80 -15.79 7.82 -13.08
N PRO A 81 -16.90 8.56 -12.97
CA PRO A 81 -17.14 9.40 -11.81
C PRO A 81 -17.16 8.55 -10.55
N ARG A 82 -16.75 9.15 -9.44
CA ARG A 82 -16.87 8.54 -8.12
C ARG A 82 -18.34 8.46 -7.77
N MET A 83 -18.78 7.34 -7.23
CA MET A 83 -20.20 7.15 -6.92
C MET A 83 -20.43 6.33 -5.67
N CYS A 84 -21.52 6.62 -4.97
CA CYS A 84 -21.98 5.83 -3.83
C CYS A 84 -22.58 4.51 -4.29
N THR A 85 -22.05 3.39 -3.78
CA THR A 85 -22.48 2.06 -4.22
C THR A 85 -22.43 1.02 -3.09
N VAL A 86 -22.92 -0.18 -3.38
CA VAL A 86 -22.91 -1.38 -2.54
C VAL A 86 -22.00 -2.45 -3.13
N SER A 87 -21.75 -3.51 -2.35
CA SER A 87 -21.12 -4.71 -2.90
C SER A 87 -22.05 -5.41 -3.88
N THR A 88 -21.50 -5.95 -4.97
CA THR A 88 -22.26 -6.71 -5.97
C THR A 88 -22.18 -8.22 -5.75
N CYS A 89 -21.32 -8.67 -4.83
CA CYS A 89 -21.18 -10.06 -4.42
C CYS A 89 -20.78 -10.13 -2.95
N MET A 90 -21.00 -11.27 -2.30
CA MET A 90 -20.41 -11.60 -1.01
C MET A 90 -19.48 -12.81 -1.11
N THR A 91 -19.73 -13.70 -2.05
CA THR A 91 -18.99 -14.94 -2.32
C THR A 91 -18.80 -15.13 -3.82
N ASP A 92 -17.90 -16.04 -4.22
CA ASP A 92 -17.69 -16.37 -5.64
C ASP A 92 -18.96 -16.96 -6.29
N LEU A 93 -19.87 -17.54 -5.51
CA LEU A 93 -21.15 -18.09 -5.98
C LEU A 93 -22.15 -17.02 -6.42
N ASP A 94 -21.99 -15.79 -5.92
CA ASP A 94 -22.81 -14.66 -6.35
C ASP A 94 -22.36 -14.12 -7.72
N CYS A 95 -21.21 -14.58 -8.20
CA CYS A 95 -20.66 -14.21 -9.49
C CYS A 95 -20.95 -15.28 -10.56
N GLY A 96 -21.14 -14.86 -11.80
CA GLY A 96 -21.32 -15.78 -12.92
C GLY A 96 -20.05 -16.57 -13.26
N GLU A 97 -20.18 -17.58 -14.12
CA GLU A 97 -19.03 -18.39 -14.57
C GLU A 97 -17.91 -17.51 -15.15
N GLY A 98 -16.66 -17.80 -14.76
CA GLY A 98 -15.49 -17.02 -15.16
C GLY A 98 -15.25 -15.75 -14.33
N PHE A 99 -16.08 -15.49 -13.31
CA PHE A 99 -15.91 -14.38 -12.37
C PHE A 99 -15.72 -14.87 -10.95
N ALA A 100 -15.11 -14.04 -10.11
CA ALA A 100 -14.93 -14.29 -8.69
C ALA A 100 -15.12 -13.00 -7.90
N CYS A 101 -15.49 -13.13 -6.63
CA CYS A 101 -15.78 -12.02 -5.77
C CYS A 101 -14.47 -11.44 -5.19
N ARG A 102 -14.21 -10.17 -5.51
CA ARG A 102 -12.96 -9.46 -5.18
C ARG A 102 -13.24 -8.31 -4.25
N SER A 103 -12.35 -8.11 -3.28
CA SER A 103 -12.43 -7.01 -2.31
C SER A 103 -11.63 -5.81 -2.81
N ILE A 104 -12.28 -4.65 -2.83
CA ILE A 104 -11.66 -3.38 -3.23
C ILE A 104 -11.81 -2.35 -2.12
N GLN A 105 -10.78 -1.51 -1.96
CA GLN A 105 -10.82 -0.41 -1.01
C GLN A 105 -11.65 0.76 -1.57
N ALA A 106 -12.65 1.19 -0.83
CA ALA A 106 -13.49 2.35 -1.14
C ALA A 106 -13.52 3.31 0.06
N GLY A 107 -12.57 4.25 0.08
CA GLY A 107 -12.35 5.11 1.24
C GLY A 107 -11.91 4.30 2.44
N GLU A 108 -12.70 4.31 3.51
CA GLU A 108 -12.47 3.54 4.75
C GLU A 108 -13.31 2.25 4.80
N ARG A 109 -13.96 1.88 3.70
CA ARG A 109 -14.82 0.68 3.60
C ARG A 109 -14.28 -0.28 2.54
N ILE A 110 -14.70 -1.53 2.63
CA ILE A 110 -14.41 -2.56 1.62
C ILE A 110 -15.68 -2.82 0.82
N LEU A 111 -15.60 -2.72 -0.50
CA LEU A 111 -16.62 -3.21 -1.41
C LEU A 111 -16.19 -4.57 -1.96
N ARG A 112 -17.16 -5.43 -2.24
CA ARG A 112 -16.95 -6.69 -2.94
C ARG A 112 -17.60 -6.64 -4.31
N VAL A 113 -16.81 -6.90 -5.34
CA VAL A 113 -17.25 -6.82 -6.75
C VAL A 113 -16.87 -8.08 -7.51
N CYS A 114 -17.71 -8.51 -8.43
CA CYS A 114 -17.36 -9.59 -9.36
C CYS A 114 -16.30 -9.10 -10.36
N GLY A 115 -15.12 -9.71 -10.32
CA GLY A 115 -14.01 -9.48 -11.24
C GLY A 115 -13.71 -10.73 -12.06
N VAL A 116 -13.12 -10.53 -13.24
CA VAL A 116 -12.74 -11.64 -14.14
C VAL A 116 -11.71 -12.53 -13.45
N VAL A 117 -11.84 -13.85 -13.60
CA VAL A 117 -10.78 -14.83 -13.28
C VAL A 117 -9.82 -14.92 -14.45
N GLY A 118 -8.52 -14.86 -14.17
CA GLY A 118 -7.50 -14.73 -15.21
C GLY A 118 -6.55 -15.90 -15.27
N THR A 119 -5.34 -15.61 -15.73
CA THR A 119 -4.28 -16.60 -15.94
C THR A 119 -2.98 -16.26 -15.20
N ALA A 120 -2.92 -15.10 -14.51
CA ALA A 120 -1.71 -14.68 -13.82
C ALA A 120 -1.40 -15.61 -12.63
N ARG A 121 -0.17 -16.10 -12.60
CA ARG A 121 0.34 -17.05 -11.61
C ARG A 121 0.69 -16.35 -10.31
N GLU A 122 0.90 -17.12 -9.26
CA GLU A 122 1.37 -16.60 -7.98
C GLU A 122 2.67 -15.80 -8.13
N GLY A 123 2.71 -14.61 -7.52
CA GLY A 123 3.79 -13.63 -7.67
C GLY A 123 3.74 -12.79 -8.95
N GLU A 124 2.89 -13.10 -9.92
CA GLU A 124 2.70 -12.26 -11.11
C GLU A 124 1.81 -11.05 -10.80
N TRP A 125 1.87 -10.07 -11.68
CA TRP A 125 1.14 -8.82 -11.47
C TRP A 125 -0.33 -8.94 -11.83
N CYS A 126 -1.15 -8.13 -11.18
CA CYS A 126 -2.58 -8.08 -11.41
C CYS A 126 -3.16 -6.70 -11.08
N LEU A 127 -4.43 -6.51 -11.46
CA LEU A 127 -5.27 -5.41 -11.04
C LEU A 127 -6.27 -5.89 -9.98
N ALA A 128 -6.53 -5.07 -8.95
CA ALA A 128 -7.52 -5.39 -7.91
C ALA A 128 -8.95 -5.55 -8.48
N MET A 129 -9.26 -4.79 -9.55
CA MET A 129 -10.50 -4.93 -10.31
C MET A 129 -10.15 -5.19 -11.79
N PRO A 130 -9.85 -6.44 -12.16
CA PRO A 130 -9.42 -6.76 -13.50
C PRO A 130 -10.62 -6.84 -14.45
N PHE A 131 -10.48 -6.22 -15.61
CA PHE A 131 -11.46 -6.25 -16.70
C PHE A 131 -11.00 -7.14 -17.87
N ARG A 132 -9.79 -7.71 -17.78
CA ARG A 132 -9.24 -8.67 -18.75
C ARG A 132 -8.51 -9.80 -18.03
N GLN A 133 -8.50 -10.99 -18.65
CA GLN A 133 -7.90 -12.20 -18.09
C GLN A 133 -6.40 -12.05 -17.82
N GLU A 134 -5.65 -11.35 -18.69
CA GLU A 134 -4.20 -11.15 -18.52
C GLU A 134 -3.83 -10.28 -17.30
N SER A 135 -4.81 -9.53 -16.78
CA SER A 135 -4.65 -8.68 -15.59
C SER A 135 -5.26 -9.28 -14.33
N ALA A 136 -5.87 -10.46 -14.44
CA ALA A 136 -6.53 -11.18 -13.37
C ALA A 136 -5.70 -12.39 -12.93
N CYS A 137 -5.81 -12.71 -11.65
CA CYS A 137 -5.17 -13.89 -11.08
C CYS A 137 -5.88 -15.17 -11.51
N ALA A 138 -5.09 -16.24 -11.64
CA ALA A 138 -5.58 -17.59 -11.90
C ALA A 138 -6.58 -18.07 -10.83
N PRO A 139 -7.39 -19.10 -11.13
CA PRO A 139 -8.32 -19.68 -10.16
C PRO A 139 -7.63 -20.00 -8.82
N GLY A 140 -8.29 -19.67 -7.71
CA GLY A 140 -7.75 -19.87 -6.35
C GLY A 140 -6.77 -18.81 -5.85
N LEU A 141 -6.38 -17.84 -6.70
CA LEU A 141 -5.53 -16.72 -6.32
C LEU A 141 -6.33 -15.41 -6.24
N VAL A 142 -5.83 -14.48 -5.42
CA VAL A 142 -6.39 -13.13 -5.26
C VAL A 142 -5.34 -12.08 -5.56
N CYS A 143 -5.78 -10.91 -6.03
CA CYS A 143 -4.88 -9.81 -6.34
C CYS A 143 -4.71 -8.92 -5.11
N ALA A 144 -3.58 -9.06 -4.42
CA ALA A 144 -3.24 -8.22 -3.29
C ALA A 144 -1.93 -7.47 -3.56
N ASN A 145 -1.88 -6.18 -3.26
CA ASN A 145 -0.77 -5.26 -3.55
C ASN A 145 -0.22 -5.40 -5.00
N ARG A 146 -1.13 -5.50 -5.98
CA ARG A 146 -0.81 -5.70 -7.42
C ARG A 146 -0.04 -6.99 -7.72
N ARG A 147 -0.15 -8.00 -6.86
CA ARG A 147 0.45 -9.33 -7.06
C ARG A 147 -0.59 -10.41 -6.78
N CYS A 148 -0.54 -11.49 -7.55
CA CYS A 148 -1.36 -12.66 -7.30
C CYS A 148 -0.77 -13.48 -6.16
N GLY A 149 -1.60 -13.85 -5.20
CA GLY A 149 -1.19 -14.73 -4.11
C GLY A 149 -2.37 -15.55 -3.61
N ARG A 150 -2.07 -16.66 -2.93
CA ARG A 150 -3.08 -17.45 -2.22
C ARG A 150 -3.47 -16.77 -0.91
N ARG A 151 -4.72 -16.90 -0.51
CA ARG A 151 -5.17 -16.47 0.83
C ARG A 151 -4.43 -17.29 1.89
N CYS A 152 -4.19 -16.68 3.04
CA CYS A 152 -3.55 -17.34 4.17
C CYS A 152 -4.20 -16.90 5.48
N GLU A 153 -3.89 -17.62 6.55
CA GLU A 153 -4.30 -17.28 7.89
C GLU A 153 -3.08 -16.89 8.69
N PRO A 154 -3.01 -15.65 9.23
CA PRO A 154 -1.85 -15.18 9.98
C PRO A 154 -1.49 -16.02 11.21
N GLN A 155 -2.49 -16.69 11.81
CA GLN A 155 -2.33 -17.43 13.06
C GLN A 155 -2.10 -18.94 12.88
N ASN A 156 -2.24 -19.47 11.66
CA ASN A 156 -2.06 -20.90 11.40
C ASN A 156 -0.71 -21.16 10.70
N SER A 157 0.08 -22.07 11.28
CA SER A 157 1.34 -22.55 10.72
C SER A 157 1.18 -24.01 10.28
N PRO A 158 1.55 -24.39 9.04
CA PRO A 158 2.01 -23.54 7.93
C PRO A 158 0.85 -23.16 6.97
N SER A 159 0.40 -21.90 6.99
CA SER A 159 -0.58 -21.39 6.01
C SER A 159 0.04 -20.97 4.67
N CYS A 160 1.33 -20.63 4.65
CA CYS A 160 2.11 -20.31 3.45
C CYS A 160 3.26 -21.32 3.23
N PRO A 161 3.60 -21.63 1.97
CA PRO A 161 4.75 -22.47 1.67
C PRO A 161 6.08 -21.76 1.98
N SER A 162 7.18 -22.52 2.05
CA SER A 162 8.53 -21.97 2.25
C SER A 162 8.86 -20.88 1.22
N GLY A 163 9.46 -19.79 1.68
CA GLY A 163 9.73 -18.61 0.84
C GLY A 163 8.54 -17.67 0.66
N PHE A 164 7.45 -17.89 1.40
CA PHE A 164 6.30 -17.00 1.44
C PHE A 164 5.94 -16.60 2.87
N THR A 165 5.48 -15.36 3.03
CA THR A 165 5.04 -14.81 4.30
C THR A 165 3.59 -14.36 4.19
N CYS A 166 2.76 -14.75 5.14
CA CYS A 166 1.37 -14.32 5.21
C CYS A 166 1.30 -12.86 5.65
N ARG A 167 0.74 -11.98 4.81
CA ARG A 167 0.57 -10.56 5.12
C ARG A 167 -0.78 -10.04 4.64
N SER A 168 -1.40 -9.19 5.44
CA SER A 168 -2.53 -8.37 4.99
C SER A 168 -1.98 -7.04 4.52
N LEU A 169 -2.13 -6.69 3.24
CA LEU A 169 -1.60 -5.44 2.68
C LEU A 169 -2.69 -4.53 2.11
N ASP A 170 -3.85 -5.07 1.78
CA ASP A 170 -4.98 -4.32 1.22
C ASP A 170 -6.33 -4.99 1.56
N ALA A 171 -7.38 -4.57 0.86
CA ALA A 171 -8.77 -4.99 1.07
C ALA A 171 -9.00 -6.49 0.85
N GLU A 172 -8.13 -7.21 0.14
CA GLU A 172 -8.27 -8.66 -0.04
C GLU A 172 -8.01 -9.43 1.26
N GLY A 173 -7.35 -8.81 2.24
CA GLY A 173 -6.99 -9.44 3.51
C GLY A 173 -5.65 -10.17 3.44
N PRO A 174 -5.41 -11.16 4.32
CA PRO A 174 -4.13 -11.84 4.39
C PRO A 174 -3.87 -12.76 3.19
N VAL A 175 -2.74 -12.55 2.54
CA VAL A 175 -2.30 -13.25 1.33
C VAL A 175 -0.82 -13.64 1.49
N CYS A 176 -0.43 -14.79 0.94
CA CYS A 176 0.97 -15.21 0.89
C CYS A 176 1.71 -14.37 -0.16
N PHE A 177 2.72 -13.63 0.29
CA PHE A 177 3.65 -12.93 -0.58
C PHE A 177 5.00 -13.61 -0.55
N SER A 178 5.68 -13.67 -1.70
CA SER A 178 7.07 -14.12 -1.74
C SER A 178 7.92 -13.27 -0.80
N SER A 179 8.83 -13.93 -0.09
CA SER A 179 9.84 -13.32 0.76
C SER A 179 11.19 -13.95 0.45
N CYS A 180 12.21 -13.12 0.23
CA CYS A 180 13.59 -13.56 0.11
C CYS A 180 14.37 -13.43 1.42
N GLU A 181 13.73 -13.01 2.51
CA GLU A 181 14.37 -12.88 3.82
C GLU A 181 14.87 -14.23 4.32
N GLY A 182 16.16 -14.30 4.65
CA GLY A 182 16.81 -15.55 5.07
C GLY A 182 17.06 -16.56 3.94
N LEU A 183 16.79 -16.19 2.69
CA LEU A 183 17.08 -17.00 1.51
C LEU A 183 18.20 -16.37 0.66
N SER A 184 19.02 -17.20 0.04
CA SER A 184 20.00 -16.75 -0.95
C SER A 184 19.30 -16.48 -2.28
N CYS A 185 19.45 -15.27 -2.81
CA CYS A 185 18.96 -14.94 -4.14
C CYS A 185 19.86 -15.54 -5.24
N PRO A 186 19.30 -15.80 -6.44
CA PRO A 186 20.09 -16.26 -7.59
C PRO A 186 21.21 -15.28 -7.98
N ASP A 187 22.23 -15.77 -8.68
CA ASP A 187 23.39 -14.97 -9.10
C ASP A 187 22.99 -13.67 -9.81
N GLY A 188 23.58 -12.56 -9.36
CA GLY A 188 23.30 -11.22 -9.88
C GLY A 188 21.95 -10.64 -9.45
N GLN A 189 21.25 -11.27 -8.49
CA GLN A 189 20.09 -10.72 -7.81
C GLN A 189 20.36 -10.57 -6.32
N ARG A 190 19.67 -9.64 -5.69
CA ARG A 190 19.73 -9.38 -4.26
C ARG A 190 18.33 -9.37 -3.67
N CYS A 191 18.24 -9.66 -2.38
CA CYS A 191 16.99 -9.55 -1.67
C CYS A 191 16.67 -8.08 -1.43
N VAL A 192 15.65 -7.58 -2.12
CA VAL A 192 15.22 -6.19 -2.06
C VAL A 192 13.95 -6.13 -1.22
N GLN A 193 13.96 -5.33 -0.16
CA GLN A 193 12.74 -5.01 0.58
C GLN A 193 11.99 -3.88 -0.14
N GLU A 194 10.90 -4.24 -0.79
CA GLU A 194 9.95 -3.26 -1.31
C GLU A 194 9.10 -2.69 -0.17
N GLY A 195 8.49 -1.53 -0.40
CA GLY A 195 7.55 -0.94 0.55
C GLY A 195 6.46 -1.92 0.97
N ASN A 196 5.94 -1.76 2.20
CA ASN A 196 4.92 -2.62 2.81
C ASN A 196 5.40 -4.03 3.22
N GLY A 197 6.71 -4.23 3.37
CA GLY A 197 7.28 -5.46 3.96
C GLY A 197 7.29 -6.68 3.03
N ILE A 198 7.17 -6.45 1.71
CA ILE A 198 7.41 -7.47 0.71
C ILE A 198 8.90 -7.48 0.39
N SER A 199 9.49 -8.65 0.23
CA SER A 199 10.87 -8.78 -0.20
C SER A 199 10.97 -9.74 -1.39
N GLN A 200 11.75 -9.36 -2.40
CA GLN A 200 11.91 -10.17 -3.62
C GLN A 200 13.36 -10.18 -4.08
N CYS A 201 13.76 -11.29 -4.69
CA CYS A 201 15.04 -11.35 -5.40
C CYS A 201 14.94 -10.55 -6.70
N LEU A 202 15.67 -9.44 -6.76
CA LEU A 202 15.66 -8.50 -7.89
C LEU A 202 17.10 -8.15 -8.26
N ARG A 203 17.32 -7.84 -9.54
CA ARG A 203 18.57 -7.22 -9.98
C ARG A 203 18.53 -5.74 -9.58
N VAL A 204 19.57 -5.29 -8.90
CA VAL A 204 19.73 -3.89 -8.47
C VAL A 204 20.65 -3.16 -9.44
N SER A 205 20.31 -1.91 -9.74
CA SER A 205 21.19 -0.96 -10.43
C SER A 205 21.17 0.39 -9.73
N GLY A 206 22.19 1.21 -9.94
CA GLY A 206 22.37 2.45 -9.19
C GLY A 206 23.04 2.18 -7.84
N GLN A 207 22.71 3.00 -6.84
CA GLN A 207 23.25 2.90 -5.49
C GLN A 207 22.38 1.91 -4.70
N ASP A 208 22.92 0.73 -4.34
CA ASP A 208 22.24 -0.24 -3.46
C ASP A 208 22.18 0.31 -2.04
N CYS A 209 21.19 1.18 -1.80
CA CYS A 209 21.01 1.88 -0.55
C CYS A 209 20.34 1.06 0.56
N GLN A 210 20.08 -0.23 0.32
CA GLN A 210 19.58 -1.15 1.35
C GLN A 210 20.68 -2.00 1.98
N ASN A 211 21.76 -2.28 1.24
CA ASN A 211 22.81 -3.19 1.70
C ASN A 211 24.20 -2.55 1.67
N ASP A 212 24.66 -2.10 0.50
CA ASP A 212 26.07 -1.75 0.29
C ASP A 212 26.36 -0.29 0.66
N GLU A 213 25.51 0.64 0.24
CA GLU A 213 25.71 2.09 0.42
C GLU A 213 24.48 2.78 1.03
N PRO A 214 24.22 2.58 2.35
CA PRO A 214 23.06 3.13 3.02
C PRO A 214 22.96 4.65 2.89
N CYS A 215 21.74 5.15 2.73
CA CYS A 215 21.51 6.59 2.65
C CYS A 215 21.87 7.29 3.97
N VAL A 216 22.59 8.41 3.86
CA VAL A 216 22.90 9.26 5.01
C VAL A 216 21.68 10.11 5.34
N ALA A 217 21.28 10.13 6.62
CA ALA A 217 20.16 10.93 7.06
C ALA A 217 20.34 12.42 6.67
N PRO A 218 19.29 13.11 6.18
CA PRO A 218 17.86 12.72 6.20
C PRO A 218 17.37 12.05 4.89
N GLN A 219 18.26 11.53 4.05
CA GLN A 219 17.88 10.86 2.81
C GLN A 219 17.17 9.53 3.07
N VAL A 220 16.29 9.15 2.16
CA VAL A 220 15.59 7.85 2.16
C VAL A 220 15.95 7.06 0.91
N CYS A 221 16.05 5.74 1.06
CA CYS A 221 16.31 4.85 -0.06
C CYS A 221 15.04 4.71 -0.91
N GLU A 222 15.13 5.15 -2.16
CA GLU A 222 14.05 5.03 -3.15
C GLU A 222 14.31 3.83 -4.05
N ILE A 223 13.23 3.15 -4.43
CA ILE A 223 13.25 1.97 -5.27
C ILE A 223 12.26 2.18 -6.39
N SER A 224 12.70 2.02 -7.63
CA SER A 224 11.82 2.07 -8.80
C SER A 224 12.07 0.88 -9.71
N ALA A 225 11.00 0.30 -10.23
CA ALA A 225 11.08 -0.72 -11.25
C ALA A 225 11.61 -0.12 -12.56
N VAL A 226 12.46 -0.86 -13.27
CA VAL A 226 12.95 -0.46 -14.60
C VAL A 226 11.91 -0.87 -15.65
N LYS A 227 11.53 0.04 -16.55
CA LYS A 227 10.51 -0.16 -17.59
C LYS A 227 10.60 -1.50 -18.32
N ALA A 228 11.83 -1.87 -18.68
CA ALA A 228 12.13 -3.05 -19.47
C ALA A 228 12.05 -4.38 -18.68
N SER A 229 12.03 -4.34 -17.34
CA SER A 229 12.05 -5.56 -16.53
C SER A 229 11.47 -5.36 -15.13
N ARG A 230 10.44 -6.14 -14.81
CA ARG A 230 9.84 -6.19 -13.47
C ARG A 230 10.69 -6.94 -12.43
N ARG A 231 11.80 -7.56 -12.87
CA ARG A 231 12.80 -8.20 -11.99
C ARG A 231 14.05 -7.35 -11.83
N HIS A 232 14.01 -6.10 -12.27
CA HIS A 232 15.11 -5.16 -12.20
C HIS A 232 14.60 -3.88 -11.55
N VAL A 233 15.23 -3.49 -10.46
CA VAL A 233 14.99 -2.22 -9.79
C VAL A 233 16.22 -1.33 -9.85
N ARG A 234 15.95 -0.03 -9.85
CA ARG A 234 16.96 0.98 -9.59
C ARG A 234 16.77 1.50 -8.17
N MET A 235 17.88 1.67 -7.47
CA MET A 235 17.93 2.24 -6.14
C MET A 235 18.77 3.52 -6.14
N TRP A 236 18.35 4.49 -5.33
CA TRP A 236 19.08 5.73 -5.10
C TRP A 236 18.61 6.40 -3.80
N CYS A 237 19.46 7.26 -3.24
CA CYS A 237 19.09 8.07 -2.09
C CYS A 237 18.39 9.37 -2.52
N ALA A 238 17.19 9.61 -1.99
CA ALA A 238 16.42 10.80 -2.26
C ALA A 238 16.14 11.59 -0.99
N LEU A 239 16.16 12.92 -1.10
CA LEU A 239 15.77 13.80 0.00
C LEU A 239 14.23 13.92 0.02
N PRO A 240 13.56 13.64 1.16
CA PRO A 240 12.12 13.84 1.28
C PRO A 240 11.76 15.33 1.37
N CYS A 241 10.56 15.68 0.95
CA CYS A 241 9.99 17.03 1.08
C CYS A 241 8.47 16.93 1.23
N GLU A 242 7.83 17.93 1.86
CA GLU A 242 6.39 17.86 2.16
C GLU A 242 5.53 18.62 1.16
N SER A 243 5.89 19.85 0.76
CA SER A 243 5.17 20.60 -0.28
C SER A 243 5.74 21.99 -0.64
N LEU A 244 6.75 22.53 0.06
CA LEU A 244 7.20 23.91 -0.14
C LEU A 244 8.67 24.00 -0.59
N ALA A 245 8.93 24.96 -1.47
CA ALA A 245 10.22 25.24 -2.13
C ALA A 245 11.42 25.43 -1.17
N HIS A 246 11.19 25.54 0.14
CA HIS A 246 12.24 25.66 1.16
C HIS A 246 12.70 24.32 1.76
N SER A 247 12.06 23.19 1.41
CA SER A 247 12.49 21.85 1.88
C SER A 247 13.61 21.25 1.03
N CYS A 248 13.80 21.75 -0.20
CA CYS A 248 14.78 21.21 -1.14
C CYS A 248 15.96 22.18 -1.32
N PRO A 249 17.18 21.66 -1.53
CA PRO A 249 18.34 22.48 -1.85
C PRO A 249 18.13 23.30 -3.12
N GLU A 250 18.93 24.36 -3.28
CA GLU A 250 18.90 25.17 -4.49
C GLU A 250 19.09 24.31 -5.75
N GLY A 251 18.22 24.51 -6.74
CA GLY A 251 18.21 23.72 -7.98
C GLY A 251 17.33 22.47 -7.93
N PHE A 252 16.58 22.25 -6.85
CA PHE A 252 15.65 21.13 -6.71
C PHE A 252 14.23 21.61 -6.39
N ASP A 253 13.23 20.91 -6.91
CA ASP A 253 11.81 21.12 -6.62
C ASP A 253 11.22 19.91 -5.91
N CYS A 254 10.21 20.15 -5.08
CA CYS A 254 9.49 19.09 -4.40
C CYS A 254 8.45 18.45 -5.33
N VAL A 255 8.75 17.26 -5.84
CA VAL A 255 7.87 16.49 -6.73
C VAL A 255 7.57 15.14 -6.12
N ALA A 256 6.29 14.80 -5.98
CA ALA A 256 5.84 13.56 -5.33
C ALA A 256 6.49 13.31 -3.96
N LYS A 257 6.62 14.37 -3.15
CA LYS A 257 7.26 14.37 -1.82
C LYS A 257 8.76 14.03 -1.83
N ARG A 258 9.43 14.22 -2.97
CA ARG A 258 10.89 14.05 -3.12
C ARG A 258 11.50 15.26 -3.81
N CYS A 259 12.67 15.66 -3.36
CA CYS A 259 13.44 16.69 -4.05
C CYS A 259 13.98 16.13 -5.36
N ARG A 260 13.56 16.70 -6.49
CA ARG A 260 14.00 16.35 -7.84
C ARG A 260 14.75 17.52 -8.44
N ARG A 261 15.84 17.23 -9.14
CA ARG A 261 16.65 18.26 -9.79
C ARG A 261 15.81 18.95 -10.88
N ARG A 262 15.87 20.29 -10.92
CA ARG A 262 15.32 21.08 -12.03
C ARG A 262 16.15 20.88 -13.28
N CYS A 263 15.49 20.82 -14.42
CA CYS A 263 16.12 20.69 -15.72
C CYS A 263 15.47 21.62 -16.74
N SER A 264 16.15 21.85 -17.85
CA SER A 264 15.59 22.54 -19.00
C SER A 264 15.56 21.55 -20.17
N PRO A 265 14.42 21.37 -20.86
CA PRO A 265 14.32 20.46 -22.00
C PRO A 265 15.33 20.78 -23.11
N ASP A 266 15.68 22.06 -23.26
CA ASP A 266 16.59 22.58 -24.28
C ASP A 266 18.08 22.35 -23.96
N LYS A 267 18.39 21.87 -22.74
CA LYS A 267 19.76 21.58 -22.29
C LYS A 267 19.96 20.08 -22.08
N PRO A 268 20.43 19.34 -23.10
CA PRO A 268 20.77 17.93 -22.95
C PRO A 268 21.87 17.75 -21.89
N GLY A 269 21.70 16.78 -20.99
CA GLY A 269 22.63 16.52 -19.88
C GLY A 269 22.31 17.23 -18.55
N SER A 270 21.19 17.94 -18.45
CA SER A 270 20.75 18.57 -17.19
C SER A 270 20.38 17.54 -16.10
N CYS A 271 20.02 16.34 -16.50
CA CYS A 271 19.64 15.24 -15.62
C CYS A 271 20.73 14.17 -15.55
N ALA A 272 20.68 13.31 -14.53
CA ALA A 272 21.53 12.14 -14.48
C ALA A 272 21.31 11.25 -15.72
N SER A 273 22.26 10.38 -16.05
CA SER A 273 22.23 9.54 -17.26
C SER A 273 21.01 8.64 -17.42
N PHE A 274 20.21 8.48 -16.37
CA PHE A 274 19.03 7.63 -16.30
C PHE A 274 17.72 8.40 -16.04
N GLU A 275 17.80 9.72 -16.00
CA GLU A 275 16.68 10.61 -15.81
C GLU A 275 16.40 11.37 -17.11
N LYS A 276 15.13 11.61 -17.39
CA LYS A 276 14.68 12.48 -18.46
C LYS A 276 14.10 13.75 -17.86
N CYS A 277 14.34 14.85 -18.55
CA CYS A 277 13.66 16.09 -18.21
C CYS A 277 12.19 15.96 -18.60
N TRP A 278 11.30 16.03 -17.63
CA TRP A 278 9.87 16.06 -17.85
C TRP A 278 9.38 17.49 -17.61
N SER A 279 8.74 18.08 -18.62
CA SER A 279 8.04 19.37 -18.52
C SER A 279 6.62 19.21 -19.07
N ASP A 280 5.66 19.86 -18.43
CA ASP A 280 4.36 20.08 -19.05
C ASP A 280 4.61 21.14 -20.14
N GLY A 281 4.23 20.85 -21.39
CA GLY A 281 4.81 21.43 -22.62
C GLY A 281 4.80 22.95 -22.80
N ASP A 282 4.34 23.72 -21.81
CA ASP A 282 4.24 25.17 -21.76
C ASP A 282 5.28 25.84 -20.81
N THR A 283 6.21 25.06 -20.24
CA THR A 283 7.20 25.56 -19.24
C THR A 283 8.64 25.43 -19.72
N THR A 284 9.44 26.49 -19.52
CA THR A 284 10.90 26.54 -19.80
C THR A 284 11.73 25.75 -18.78
N SER A 285 11.09 25.26 -17.72
CA SER A 285 11.67 24.48 -16.63
C SER A 285 10.89 23.19 -16.43
N GLY A 286 11.58 22.06 -16.42
CA GLY A 286 11.05 20.77 -16.02
C GLY A 286 11.78 20.22 -14.79
N PHE A 287 11.51 18.97 -14.48
CA PHE A 287 12.19 18.23 -13.43
C PHE A 287 12.66 16.87 -13.93
N CYS A 288 13.80 16.43 -13.39
CA CYS A 288 14.38 15.15 -13.73
C CYS A 288 13.55 14.03 -13.10
N LEU A 289 12.93 13.22 -13.95
CA LEU A 289 12.23 12.01 -13.57
C LEU A 289 12.95 10.80 -14.14
N ILE A 290 12.89 9.69 -13.42
CA ILE A 290 13.37 8.41 -13.95
C ILE A 290 12.47 8.01 -15.10
N ASP A 291 13.08 7.58 -16.20
CA ASP A 291 12.38 6.96 -17.31
C ASP A 291 11.90 5.57 -16.86
N THR A 292 10.63 5.51 -16.41
CA THR A 292 9.96 4.31 -15.89
C THR A 292 9.10 3.63 -16.94
#